data_AF-A0A2S4Y5R0-F1
#
_entry.id   AF-A0A2S4Y5R0-F1
#
_cell.length_a   1.000
_cell.length_b   1.000
_cell.length_c   1.000
_cell.angle_alpha   90.00
_cell.angle_beta   90.00
_cell.angle_gamma   90.00
#
_symmetry.space_group_name_H-M   'P 1'
#
loop_
_entity.id
_entity.type
_entity.pdbx_description
1 polymer ?
#
loop_
_entity_poly.entity_id
_entity_poly.type
_entity_poly.pdbx_seq_one_letter_code
_entity_poly.pdbx_strand_id
1 'polypeptide(L)'
;MTAPDHGAHYALRREIRDYLRTDLLGPVGGPEEILADDAPISAYPIGVLFPQQTGAAASVEDASTPTPDLVRGDDAEQDSDGLGVALANLRKPSSMGVTFAVDARRADSVFAHVTGAVYLPEDENGDRVEPRRSEARTTERQRERWRREPIAANPIDIDVHTPGLITADPAPASGLDLRVLVRPVDPSTDTVTITATLVNTHRTGEYDLQDAYCFYQPQLRF
;
A
#
# COMPACT_ATOMS: atom_id res chain seq x y z
N MET A 1 11.96 45.33 0.14
CA MET A 1 11.59 44.23 -0.76
C MET A 1 10.54 43.40 -0.07
N THR A 2 9.29 43.50 -0.49
CA THR A 2 8.18 42.70 0.06
C THR A 2 8.25 41.32 -0.56
N ALA A 3 8.23 40.26 0.26
CA ALA A 3 8.23 38.88 -0.24
C ALA A 3 6.99 38.65 -1.14
N PRO A 4 7.09 37.84 -2.22
CA PRO A 4 5.94 37.57 -3.07
C PRO A 4 4.88 36.78 -2.29
N ASP A 5 3.61 37.13 -2.49
CA ASP A 5 2.48 36.39 -1.95
C ASP A 5 2.28 35.11 -2.77
N HIS A 6 2.69 33.97 -2.19
CA HIS A 6 2.54 32.65 -2.79
C HIS A 6 1.25 31.92 -2.37
N GLY A 7 0.33 32.59 -1.67
CA GLY A 7 -0.89 31.97 -1.13
C GLY A 7 -1.73 31.26 -2.19
N ALA A 8 -1.95 31.91 -3.35
CA ALA A 8 -2.70 31.35 -4.47
C ALA A 8 -2.00 30.11 -5.08
N HIS A 9 -0.67 30.12 -5.19
CA HIS A 9 0.09 28.97 -5.71
C HIS A 9 -0.01 27.76 -4.78
N TYR A 10 0.06 27.97 -3.47
CA TYR A 10 -0.11 26.89 -2.51
C TYR A 10 -1.54 26.37 -2.45
N ALA A 11 -2.54 27.21 -2.68
CA ALA A 11 -3.94 26.79 -2.78
C ALA A 11 -4.14 25.86 -4.00
N LEU A 12 -3.76 26.31 -5.20
CA LEU A 12 -3.86 25.50 -6.41
C LEU A 12 -3.09 24.17 -6.29
N ARG A 13 -1.88 24.19 -5.73
CA ARG A 13 -1.10 22.97 -5.52
C ARG A 13 -1.81 21.97 -4.60
N ARG A 14 -2.51 22.44 -3.56
CA ARG A 14 -3.30 21.57 -2.69
C ARG A 14 -4.48 20.96 -3.44
N GLU A 15 -5.19 21.76 -4.22
CA GLU A 15 -6.33 21.28 -5.03
C GLU A 15 -5.91 20.19 -6.02
N ILE A 16 -4.82 20.41 -6.78
CA ILE A 16 -4.29 19.41 -7.72
C ILE A 16 -3.88 18.14 -6.99
N ARG A 17 -3.18 18.26 -5.86
CA ARG A 17 -2.76 17.12 -5.04
C ARG A 17 -3.97 16.33 -4.55
N ASP A 18 -5.00 17.03 -4.07
CA ASP A 18 -6.18 16.39 -3.48
C ASP A 18 -7.00 15.67 -4.57
N TYR A 19 -7.14 16.28 -5.75
CA TYR A 19 -7.74 15.62 -6.91
C TYR A 19 -6.98 14.36 -7.31
N LEU A 20 -5.66 14.44 -7.52
CA LEU A 20 -4.83 13.28 -7.88
C LEU A 20 -4.87 12.19 -6.81
N ARG A 21 -4.93 12.57 -5.53
CA ARG A 21 -5.06 11.62 -4.43
C ARG A 21 -6.40 10.90 -4.48
N THR A 22 -7.50 11.63 -4.65
CA THR A 22 -8.83 11.01 -4.75
C THR A 22 -8.94 10.09 -5.97
N ASP A 23 -8.40 10.51 -7.11
CA ASP A 23 -8.48 9.77 -8.38
C ASP A 23 -7.59 8.52 -8.40
N LEU A 24 -6.32 8.62 -7.98
CA LEU A 24 -5.37 7.50 -8.12
C LEU A 24 -5.31 6.57 -6.89
N LEU A 25 -5.47 7.13 -5.69
CA LEU A 25 -5.35 6.39 -4.42
C LEU A 25 -6.72 6.00 -3.86
N GLY A 26 -7.73 6.84 -4.05
CA GLY A 26 -9.06 6.64 -3.48
C GLY A 26 -9.11 6.74 -1.94
N PRO A 27 -10.23 6.32 -1.35
CA PRO A 27 -11.47 5.88 -2.00
C PRO A 27 -12.30 7.09 -2.44
N VAL A 28 -12.95 7.04 -3.61
CA VAL A 28 -13.81 8.12 -4.13
C VAL A 28 -15.17 8.12 -3.44
N GLY A 29 -15.72 6.93 -3.18
CA GLY A 29 -17.05 6.72 -2.58
C GLY A 29 -17.06 6.70 -1.04
N GLY A 30 -15.91 6.88 -0.40
CA GLY A 30 -15.78 6.94 1.06
C GLY A 30 -15.57 5.56 1.72
N PRO A 31 -15.85 5.43 3.04
CA PRO A 31 -15.48 4.24 3.82
C PRO A 31 -16.16 2.94 3.38
N GLU A 32 -17.43 3.03 2.98
CA GLU A 32 -18.33 1.92 2.61
C GLU A 32 -18.58 1.86 1.09
N GLU A 33 -17.60 2.30 0.30
CA GLU A 33 -17.69 2.33 -1.16
C GLU A 33 -17.95 0.94 -1.75
N ILE A 34 -18.74 0.90 -2.82
CA ILE A 34 -18.95 -0.29 -3.64
C ILE A 34 -18.55 0.04 -5.08
N LEU A 35 -17.51 -0.60 -5.58
CA LEU A 35 -17.13 -0.52 -6.99
C LEU A 35 -17.99 -1.51 -7.79
N ALA A 36 -18.77 -1.01 -8.75
CA ALA A 36 -19.68 -1.85 -9.53
C ALA A 36 -19.17 -2.16 -10.95
N ASP A 37 -18.28 -1.33 -11.46
CA ASP A 37 -17.86 -1.32 -12.86
C ASP A 37 -16.41 -1.79 -13.04
N ASP A 38 -15.54 -1.51 -12.07
CA ASP A 38 -14.11 -1.79 -12.13
C ASP A 38 -13.63 -2.64 -10.95
N ALA A 39 -12.62 -3.49 -11.21
CA ALA A 39 -11.90 -4.17 -10.15
C ALA A 39 -11.07 -3.16 -9.32
N PRO A 40 -10.88 -3.37 -8.01
CA PRO A 40 -10.20 -2.41 -7.14
C PRO A 40 -8.78 -2.04 -7.59
N ILE A 41 -7.98 -2.98 -8.13
CA ILE A 41 -6.65 -2.66 -8.68
C ILE A 41 -6.73 -1.73 -9.89
N SER A 42 -7.81 -1.81 -10.67
CA SER A 42 -8.03 -0.94 -11.83
C SER A 42 -8.54 0.44 -11.42
N ALA A 43 -9.42 0.50 -10.41
CA ALA A 43 -9.93 1.75 -9.86
C ALA A 43 -8.86 2.54 -9.10
N TYR A 44 -7.99 1.84 -8.35
CA TYR A 44 -6.97 2.46 -7.48
C TYR A 44 -5.58 1.89 -7.78
N PRO A 45 -4.90 2.43 -8.80
CA PRO A 45 -3.63 1.88 -9.27
C PRO A 45 -2.43 2.12 -8.32
N ILE A 46 -2.55 3.00 -7.32
CA ILE A 46 -1.47 3.27 -6.35
C ILE A 46 -1.90 3.01 -4.91
N GLY A 47 -0.91 2.83 -4.03
CA GLY A 47 -1.15 2.58 -2.62
C GLY A 47 -1.79 1.22 -2.36
N VAL A 48 -1.27 0.20 -3.03
CA VAL A 48 -1.72 -1.20 -2.89
C VAL A 48 -0.54 -2.04 -2.38
N LEU A 49 -0.75 -2.80 -1.30
CA LEU A 49 0.15 -3.88 -0.89
C LEU A 49 -0.39 -5.19 -1.45
N PHE A 50 0.31 -5.72 -2.43
CA PHE A 50 -0.06 -6.95 -3.12
C PHE A 50 0.31 -8.19 -2.29
N PRO A 51 -0.41 -9.32 -2.44
CA PRO A 51 0.01 -10.58 -1.85
C PRO A 51 1.37 -11.00 -2.41
N GLN A 52 2.11 -11.78 -1.63
CA GLN A 52 3.40 -12.33 -2.04
C GLN A 52 3.21 -13.36 -3.15
N GLN A 53 3.96 -13.20 -4.24
CA GLN A 53 3.96 -14.18 -5.32
C GLN A 53 4.65 -15.48 -4.87
N THR A 54 4.09 -16.63 -5.25
CA THR A 54 4.71 -17.94 -5.09
C THR A 54 5.02 -18.52 -6.47
N GLY A 55 6.30 -18.79 -6.78
CA GLY A 55 6.74 -19.42 -8.04
C GLY A 55 7.94 -18.73 -8.69
N ALA A 56 8.27 -19.12 -9.94
CA ALA A 56 9.43 -18.63 -10.71
C ALA A 56 9.44 -17.12 -11.00
N ALA A 57 8.31 -16.43 -10.78
CA ALA A 57 8.22 -14.97 -10.84
C ALA A 57 8.92 -14.27 -9.66
N ALA A 58 9.07 -14.94 -8.50
CA ALA A 58 9.84 -14.41 -7.37
C ALA A 58 11.36 -14.36 -7.66
N SER A 59 11.88 -15.25 -8.51
CA SER A 59 13.30 -15.36 -8.83
C SER A 59 13.84 -14.29 -9.80
N VAL A 60 12.97 -13.54 -10.49
CA VAL A 60 13.37 -12.41 -11.35
C VAL A 60 13.30 -11.06 -10.63
N GLU A 61 12.56 -10.95 -9.53
CA GLU A 61 12.40 -9.69 -8.79
C GLU A 61 13.47 -9.49 -7.69
N ASP A 62 14.04 -10.57 -7.12
CA ASP A 62 15.09 -10.50 -6.07
C ASP A 62 16.53 -10.55 -6.65
N ALA A 63 16.68 -10.89 -7.92
CA ALA A 63 17.98 -10.93 -8.59
C ALA A 63 18.20 -9.65 -9.42
N SER A 64 19.02 -8.75 -8.87
CA SER A 64 19.61 -7.55 -9.51
C SER A 64 18.93 -6.24 -9.14
N THR A 65 19.38 -5.63 -8.03
CA THR A 65 19.44 -4.17 -7.97
C THR A 65 20.65 -3.70 -8.79
N PRO A 66 20.44 -3.01 -9.92
CA PRO A 66 21.31 -1.89 -10.25
C PRO A 66 20.52 -0.59 -10.10
N THR A 67 21.11 0.37 -9.41
CA THR A 67 20.76 1.79 -9.44
C THR A 67 20.43 2.23 -10.88
N PRO A 68 19.33 2.95 -11.12
CA PRO A 68 19.02 3.42 -12.47
C PRO A 68 20.08 4.42 -12.90
N ASP A 69 20.84 4.04 -13.93
CA ASP A 69 21.72 4.93 -14.66
C ASP A 69 20.89 5.98 -15.40
N LEU A 70 21.42 7.19 -15.48
CA LEU A 70 20.73 8.35 -16.01
C LEU A 70 20.42 8.17 -17.50
N VAL A 71 19.16 8.48 -17.85
CA VAL A 71 18.54 8.43 -19.18
C VAL A 71 19.46 9.03 -20.26
N ARG A 72 19.79 8.23 -21.28
CA ARG A 72 20.08 8.75 -22.63
C ARG A 72 18.85 8.53 -23.49
N GLY A 73 18.27 9.64 -23.94
CA GLY A 73 17.13 9.62 -24.84
C GLY A 73 17.49 9.05 -26.21
N ASP A 74 16.55 8.31 -26.78
CA ASP A 74 16.32 8.34 -28.21
C ASP A 74 14.83 8.08 -28.48
N ASP A 75 14.27 8.93 -29.34
CA ASP A 75 12.86 9.00 -29.70
C ASP A 75 12.51 7.88 -30.69
N ALA A 76 11.46 7.11 -30.37
CA ALA A 76 10.66 6.42 -31.37
C ALA A 76 9.21 6.31 -30.84
N GLU A 77 8.36 7.20 -31.32
CA GLU A 77 6.92 7.19 -31.05
C GLU A 77 6.21 5.98 -31.68
N GLN A 78 5.06 5.66 -31.09
CA GLN A 78 3.95 4.82 -31.59
C GLN A 78 4.06 3.30 -31.33
N ASP A 79 3.66 2.88 -30.11
CA ASP A 79 2.46 2.04 -29.86
C ASP A 79 2.32 1.68 -28.34
N SER A 80 2.62 2.63 -27.43
CA SER A 80 2.97 2.32 -26.03
C SER A 80 1.95 2.73 -24.95
N ASP A 81 0.73 3.12 -25.32
CA ASP A 81 -0.28 3.60 -24.35
C ASP A 81 -0.66 2.54 -23.29
N GLY A 82 -0.50 1.25 -23.61
CA GLY A 82 -0.66 0.14 -22.65
C GLY A 82 0.64 -0.36 -22.00
N LEU A 83 1.80 -0.12 -22.63
CA LEU A 83 3.09 -0.67 -22.17
C LEU A 83 3.62 0.11 -20.94
N GLY A 84 3.42 1.43 -20.91
CA GLY A 84 3.85 2.27 -19.78
C GLY A 84 3.10 1.93 -18.48
N VAL A 85 1.80 1.67 -18.57
CA VAL A 85 0.96 1.23 -17.44
C VAL A 85 1.31 -0.20 -17.02
N ALA A 86 1.56 -1.09 -17.99
CA ALA A 86 1.96 -2.48 -17.71
C ALA A 86 3.32 -2.58 -17.00
N LEU A 87 4.29 -1.72 -17.36
CA LEU A 87 5.61 -1.70 -16.71
C LEU A 87 5.59 -0.99 -15.34
N ALA A 88 4.70 -0.01 -15.12
CA ALA A 88 4.48 0.58 -13.79
C ALA A 88 3.91 -0.46 -12.80
N ASN A 89 3.07 -1.38 -13.29
CA ASN A 89 2.50 -2.51 -12.55
C ASN A 89 3.48 -3.68 -12.31
N LEU A 90 4.73 -3.62 -12.81
CA LEU A 90 5.76 -4.64 -12.53
C LEU A 90 6.23 -4.63 -11.08
N ARG A 91 6.07 -3.53 -10.35
CA ARG A 91 6.36 -3.50 -8.92
C ARG A 91 5.04 -3.67 -8.19
N LYS A 92 4.71 -4.92 -7.84
CA LYS A 92 3.63 -5.28 -6.93
C LYS A 92 4.18 -5.36 -5.50
N PRO A 93 4.44 -4.24 -4.80
CA PRO A 93 5.06 -4.28 -3.49
C PRO A 93 4.15 -5.02 -2.52
N SER A 94 4.72 -5.95 -1.76
CA SER A 94 4.02 -6.62 -0.65
C SER A 94 4.30 -5.94 0.69
N SER A 95 5.03 -4.82 0.70
CA SER A 95 5.33 -4.09 1.93
C SER A 95 5.52 -2.60 1.70
N MET A 96 5.33 -1.81 2.76
CA MET A 96 5.72 -0.41 2.84
C MET A 96 6.29 -0.13 4.23
N GLY A 97 7.21 0.82 4.34
CA GLY A 97 7.77 1.16 5.64
C GLY A 97 8.33 2.56 5.72
N VAL A 98 8.58 3.00 6.95
CA VAL A 98 9.20 4.28 7.26
C VAL A 98 10.26 4.09 8.33
N THR A 99 11.35 4.85 8.20
CA THR A 99 12.41 4.92 9.21
C THR A 99 12.50 6.34 9.76
N PHE A 100 12.55 6.46 11.07
CA PHE A 100 12.69 7.74 11.77
C PHE A 100 13.53 7.57 13.04
N ALA A 101 13.97 8.69 13.61
CA ALA A 101 14.75 8.71 14.84
C ALA A 101 13.93 9.34 15.98
N VAL A 102 14.06 8.79 17.18
CA VAL A 102 13.39 9.25 18.41
C VAL A 102 14.47 9.62 19.43
N ASP A 103 14.34 10.77 20.08
CA ASP A 103 15.18 11.12 21.24
C ASP A 103 14.73 10.30 22.45
N ALA A 104 15.54 9.32 22.85
CA ALA A 104 15.22 8.34 23.89
C ALA A 104 15.08 8.97 25.29
N ARG A 105 15.46 10.24 25.45
CA ARG A 105 15.28 10.99 26.71
C ARG A 105 13.93 11.71 26.78
N ARG A 106 13.21 11.80 25.66
CA ARG A 106 11.94 12.54 25.55
C ARG A 106 10.72 11.62 25.43
N ALA A 107 10.89 10.42 24.89
CA ALA A 107 9.83 9.46 24.69
C ALA A 107 10.33 8.05 25.00
N ASP A 108 9.63 7.37 25.90
CA ASP A 108 9.87 5.96 26.21
C ASP A 108 9.13 5.03 25.24
N SER A 109 8.08 5.54 24.58
CA SER A 109 7.30 4.78 23.61
C SER A 109 6.80 5.60 22.42
N VAL A 110 6.46 4.88 21.34
CA VAL A 110 5.83 5.43 20.13
C VAL A 110 4.62 4.58 19.76
N PHE A 111 3.49 5.21 19.42
CA PHE A 111 2.28 4.50 19.02
C PHE A 111 2.14 4.44 17.51
N ALA A 112 2.13 3.24 16.93
CA ALA A 112 1.84 3.05 15.52
C ALA A 112 0.33 2.92 15.28
N HIS A 113 -0.23 3.84 14.51
CA HIS A 113 -1.59 3.79 14.01
C HIS A 113 -1.61 3.25 12.58
N VAL A 114 -2.23 2.09 12.39
CA VAL A 114 -2.35 1.42 11.09
C VAL A 114 -3.78 1.56 10.56
N THR A 115 -3.92 2.06 9.34
CA THR A 115 -5.21 2.10 8.63
C THR A 115 -5.05 1.59 7.21
N GLY A 116 -6.15 1.16 6.61
CA GLY A 116 -6.21 0.73 5.21
C GLY A 116 -7.59 0.18 4.90
N ALA A 117 -7.70 -0.60 3.83
CA ALA A 117 -8.89 -1.38 3.55
C ALA A 117 -8.56 -2.63 2.72
N VAL A 118 -9.50 -3.56 2.73
CA VAL A 118 -9.61 -4.63 1.72
C VAL A 118 -10.86 -4.39 0.89
N TYR A 119 -10.89 -4.93 -0.33
CA TYR A 119 -12.10 -4.96 -1.13
C TYR A 119 -12.53 -6.41 -1.30
N LEU A 120 -13.74 -6.75 -0.87
CA LEU A 120 -14.27 -8.11 -0.96
C LEU A 120 -15.33 -8.18 -2.07
N PRO A 121 -15.33 -9.26 -2.87
CA PRO A 121 -16.32 -9.43 -3.91
C PRO A 121 -17.69 -9.77 -3.30
N GLU A 122 -18.73 -9.13 -3.84
CA GLU A 122 -20.13 -9.32 -3.50
C GLU A 122 -20.95 -9.68 -4.74
N ASP A 123 -22.01 -10.46 -4.54
CA ASP A 123 -22.97 -10.80 -5.58
C ASP A 123 -24.02 -9.70 -5.81
N GLU A 124 -24.98 -9.94 -6.72
CA GLU A 124 -26.07 -9.00 -7.00
C GLU A 124 -27.02 -8.77 -5.81
N ASN A 125 -27.02 -9.67 -4.82
CA ASN A 125 -27.82 -9.58 -3.61
C ASN A 125 -27.07 -8.87 -2.45
N GLY A 126 -25.77 -8.58 -2.64
CA GLY A 126 -24.91 -7.99 -1.61
C GLY A 126 -24.31 -9.02 -0.65
N ASP A 127 -24.36 -10.30 -0.98
CA ASP A 127 -23.74 -11.38 -0.19
C ASP A 127 -22.27 -11.56 -0.59
N ARG A 128 -21.39 -11.76 0.40
CA ARG A 128 -19.96 -11.99 0.17
C ARG A 128 -19.72 -13.28 -0.61
N VAL A 129 -18.89 -13.20 -1.65
CA VAL A 129 -18.52 -14.35 -2.49
C VAL A 129 -17.09 -14.79 -2.17
N GLU A 130 -16.82 -16.10 -2.20
CA GLU A 130 -15.45 -16.61 -2.02
C GLU A 130 -14.56 -16.16 -3.19
N PRO A 131 -13.35 -15.60 -2.94
CA PRO A 131 -12.52 -14.97 -3.96
C PRO A 131 -11.72 -15.97 -4.84
N ARG A 132 -12.40 -16.94 -5.45
CA ARG A 132 -11.79 -17.94 -6.36
C ARG A 132 -12.31 -17.77 -7.79
N ARG A 133 -11.42 -17.82 -8.80
CA ARG A 133 -11.88 -18.02 -10.19
C ARG A 133 -12.49 -19.41 -10.32
N SER A 134 -13.81 -19.51 -10.37
CA SER A 134 -14.44 -20.72 -10.90
C SER A 134 -14.21 -20.76 -12.42
N GLU A 135 -13.66 -21.86 -12.94
CA GLU A 135 -13.32 -22.10 -14.36
C GLU A 135 -14.50 -21.90 -15.35
N ALA A 136 -15.73 -21.78 -14.86
CA ALA A 136 -16.96 -21.76 -15.67
C ALA A 136 -17.53 -20.37 -15.99
N ARG A 137 -16.75 -19.28 -15.96
CA ARG A 137 -17.32 -17.93 -16.13
C ARG A 137 -16.87 -17.26 -17.43
N THR A 138 -17.58 -17.59 -18.51
CA THR A 138 -17.47 -16.96 -19.84
C THR A 138 -17.97 -15.51 -19.84
N THR A 139 -17.03 -14.59 -20.00
CA THR A 139 -16.99 -13.41 -20.88
C THR A 139 -18.14 -12.39 -21.03
N GLU A 140 -19.36 -12.52 -20.49
CA GLU A 140 -20.41 -11.51 -20.78
C GLU A 140 -21.31 -11.05 -19.61
N ARG A 141 -21.06 -11.49 -18.37
CA ARG A 141 -21.86 -11.02 -17.21
C ARG A 141 -21.11 -11.16 -15.89
N GLN A 142 -20.15 -10.28 -15.64
CA GLN A 142 -19.59 -10.10 -14.30
C GLN A 142 -19.60 -8.62 -13.95
N ARG A 143 -20.74 -8.19 -13.40
CA ARG A 143 -20.80 -6.99 -12.55
C ARG A 143 -20.35 -7.43 -11.15
N GLU A 144 -19.11 -7.89 -11.03
CA GLU A 144 -18.56 -8.22 -9.71
C GLU A 144 -18.47 -6.92 -8.92
N ARG A 145 -19.32 -6.80 -7.90
CA ARG A 145 -19.33 -5.63 -7.03
C ARG A 145 -18.27 -5.84 -5.97
N TRP A 146 -17.48 -4.81 -5.69
CA TRP A 146 -16.44 -4.88 -4.68
C TRP A 146 -16.76 -3.93 -3.54
N ARG A 147 -17.07 -4.48 -2.36
CA ARG A 147 -17.29 -3.68 -1.16
C ARG A 147 -15.98 -3.41 -0.46
N ARG A 148 -15.74 -2.14 -0.15
CA ARG A 148 -14.63 -1.70 0.70
C ARG A 148 -14.89 -2.04 2.16
N GLU A 149 -13.92 -2.65 2.82
CA GLU A 149 -13.93 -2.89 4.27
C GLU A 149 -12.72 -2.21 4.93
N PRO A 150 -12.94 -1.15 5.72
CA PRO A 150 -11.86 -0.46 6.42
C PRO A 150 -11.17 -1.36 7.46
N ILE A 151 -9.85 -1.23 7.58
CA ILE A 151 -9.07 -1.84 8.67
C ILE A 151 -9.17 -0.94 9.90
N ALA A 152 -9.71 -1.47 10.99
CA ALA A 152 -9.82 -0.82 12.29
C ALA A 152 -8.87 -1.48 13.30
N ALA A 153 -7.57 -1.23 13.16
CA ALA A 153 -6.56 -1.73 14.10
C ALA A 153 -6.44 -0.80 15.33
N ASN A 154 -6.25 -1.38 16.52
CA ASN A 154 -5.87 -0.59 17.69
C ASN A 154 -4.43 -0.06 17.54
N PRO A 155 -4.09 1.09 18.15
CA PRO A 155 -2.72 1.59 18.15
C PRO A 155 -1.77 0.57 18.78
N ILE A 156 -0.60 0.37 18.17
CA ILE A 156 0.41 -0.58 18.61
C ILE A 156 1.50 0.19 19.34
N ASP A 157 1.74 -0.17 20.60
CA ASP A 157 2.76 0.43 21.45
C ASP A 157 4.15 -0.14 21.11
N ILE A 158 5.13 0.74 20.89
CA ILE A 158 6.51 0.40 20.55
C ILE A 158 7.40 0.98 21.64
N ASP A 159 8.02 0.12 22.44
CA ASP A 159 9.03 0.51 23.41
C ASP A 159 10.33 0.93 22.70
N VAL A 160 10.76 2.16 22.96
CA VAL A 160 11.97 2.76 22.38
C VAL A 160 13.24 2.15 22.99
N HIS A 161 13.16 1.59 24.19
CA HIS A 161 14.31 1.10 24.96
C HIS A 161 14.54 -0.41 24.85
N THR A 162 13.71 -1.12 24.09
CA THR A 162 13.85 -2.55 23.85
C THR A 162 14.32 -2.80 22.41
N PRO A 163 15.64 -2.87 22.15
CA PRO A 163 16.15 -3.13 20.80
C PRO A 163 15.75 -4.52 20.32
N GLY A 164 15.45 -4.62 19.03
CA GLY A 164 15.09 -5.88 18.40
C GLY A 164 14.13 -5.71 17.25
N LEU A 165 13.89 -6.82 16.55
CA LEU A 165 12.80 -6.93 15.59
C LEU A 165 11.55 -7.43 16.33
N ILE A 166 10.50 -6.61 16.33
CA ILE A 166 9.21 -6.87 16.94
C ILE A 166 8.21 -7.08 15.80
N THR A 167 7.42 -8.14 15.88
CA THR A 167 6.20 -8.27 15.06
C THR A 167 5.02 -8.01 15.97
N ALA A 168 4.15 -7.08 15.59
CA ALA A 168 2.98 -6.72 16.39
C ALA A 168 2.05 -7.93 16.55
N ASP A 169 1.61 -8.16 17.79
CA ASP A 169 0.65 -9.20 18.15
C ASP A 169 -0.40 -8.60 19.12
N PRO A 170 -1.69 -8.54 18.75
CA PRO A 170 -2.27 -9.01 17.48
C PRO A 170 -1.81 -8.17 16.27
N ALA A 171 -1.79 -8.81 15.10
CA ALA A 171 -1.55 -8.14 13.83
C ALA A 171 -2.66 -7.11 13.52
N PRO A 172 -2.37 -5.99 12.81
CA PRO A 172 -3.36 -4.99 12.42
C PRO A 172 -4.61 -5.54 11.71
N ALA A 173 -4.44 -6.55 10.86
CA ALA A 173 -5.51 -7.29 10.19
C ALA A 173 -5.02 -8.69 9.82
N SER A 174 -5.94 -9.60 9.50
CA SER A 174 -5.57 -10.91 8.96
C SER A 174 -4.75 -10.72 7.68
N GLY A 175 -3.54 -11.26 7.63
CA GLY A 175 -2.64 -11.12 6.48
C GLY A 175 -1.86 -9.80 6.40
N LEU A 176 -2.01 -8.88 7.37
CA LEU A 176 -1.26 -7.62 7.42
C LEU A 176 -0.44 -7.54 8.70
N ASP A 177 0.86 -7.82 8.60
CA ASP A 177 1.79 -7.71 9.74
C ASP A 177 2.32 -6.27 9.86
N LEU A 178 2.51 -5.79 11.10
CA LEU A 178 3.41 -4.67 11.39
C LEU A 178 4.71 -5.21 11.99
N ARG A 179 5.83 -4.97 11.32
CA ARG A 179 7.18 -5.33 11.77
C ARG A 179 7.96 -4.07 12.11
N VAL A 180 8.53 -4.03 13.30
CA VAL A 180 9.25 -2.86 13.83
C VAL A 180 10.65 -3.28 14.25
N LEU A 181 11.66 -2.69 13.64
CA LEU A 181 13.04 -2.82 14.06
C LEU A 181 13.42 -1.60 14.91
N VAL A 182 13.61 -1.84 16.21
CA VAL A 182 14.15 -0.87 17.15
C VAL A 182 15.66 -1.09 17.25
N ARG A 183 16.46 -0.10 16.86
CA ARG A 183 17.92 -0.18 17.00
C ARG A 183 18.37 0.20 18.42
N PRO A 184 19.55 -0.25 18.87
CA PRO A 184 20.14 0.25 20.11
C PRO A 184 20.28 1.78 20.10
N VAL A 185 20.18 2.38 21.29
CA VAL A 185 20.40 3.82 21.47
C VAL A 185 21.80 4.20 20.97
N ASP A 186 21.88 5.23 20.15
CA ASP A 186 23.15 5.83 19.77
C ASP A 186 23.70 6.66 20.93
N PRO A 187 24.84 6.28 21.56
CA PRO A 187 25.37 6.97 22.73
C PRO A 187 25.90 8.39 22.43
N SER A 188 26.07 8.75 21.15
CA SER A 188 26.54 10.09 20.76
C SER A 188 25.40 11.10 20.59
N THR A 189 24.20 10.62 20.23
CA THR A 189 23.04 11.46 19.93
C THR A 189 21.87 11.27 20.90
N ASP A 190 21.91 10.23 21.75
CA ASP A 190 20.80 9.76 22.57
C ASP A 190 19.54 9.43 21.74
N THR A 191 19.72 9.05 20.47
CA THR A 191 18.60 8.72 19.57
C THR A 191 18.49 7.22 19.31
N VAL A 192 17.25 6.77 19.11
CA VAL A 192 16.91 5.43 18.66
C VAL A 192 16.34 5.52 17.26
N THR A 193 16.92 4.76 16.34
CA THR A 193 16.35 4.62 14.99
C THR A 193 15.32 3.50 14.99
N ILE A 194 14.10 3.82 14.57
CA ILE A 194 12.99 2.89 14.44
C ILE A 194 12.65 2.76 12.96
N THR A 195 12.60 1.52 12.47
CA THR A 195 12.07 1.19 11.14
C THR A 195 10.81 0.38 11.30
N ALA A 196 9.68 0.89 10.85
CA ALA A 196 8.39 0.23 10.92
C ALA A 196 7.87 -0.09 9.51
N THR A 197 7.45 -1.33 9.29
CA THR A 197 7.10 -1.88 7.98
C THR A 197 5.79 -2.65 8.08
N LEU A 198 4.80 -2.27 7.27
CA LEU A 198 3.63 -3.09 7.01
C LEU A 198 3.95 -4.12 5.93
N VAL A 199 3.54 -5.37 6.13
CA VAL A 199 3.79 -6.48 5.21
C VAL A 199 2.49 -7.23 4.96
N ASN A 200 2.10 -7.32 3.69
CA ASN A 200 1.10 -8.27 3.24
C ASN A 200 1.72 -9.68 3.25
N THR A 201 1.17 -10.56 4.09
CA THR A 201 1.62 -11.94 4.26
C THR A 201 0.75 -12.95 3.51
N HIS A 202 -0.32 -12.50 2.84
CA HIS A 202 -1.08 -13.36 1.96
C HIS A 202 -0.21 -13.88 0.82
N ARG A 203 -0.52 -15.11 0.39
CA ARG A 203 0.04 -15.75 -0.79
C ARG A 203 -1.13 -16.21 -1.64
N THR A 204 -1.10 -15.84 -2.92
CA THR A 204 -2.17 -16.18 -3.86
C THR A 204 -1.61 -17.05 -4.97
N GLY A 205 -2.37 -18.07 -5.35
CA GLY A 205 -2.12 -18.88 -6.54
C GLY A 205 -2.58 -18.18 -7.82
N GLU A 206 -2.30 -18.81 -8.96
CA GLU A 206 -2.62 -18.30 -10.31
C GLU A 206 -4.13 -18.09 -10.56
N TYR A 207 -4.98 -18.80 -9.82
CA TYR A 207 -6.44 -18.81 -9.98
C TYR A 207 -7.20 -18.00 -8.91
N ASP A 208 -6.51 -17.39 -7.95
CA ASP A 208 -7.15 -16.58 -6.92
C ASP A 208 -7.49 -15.18 -7.45
N LEU A 209 -8.58 -14.58 -6.96
CA LEU A 209 -8.87 -13.17 -7.22
C LEU A 209 -7.93 -12.31 -6.37
N GLN A 210 -6.78 -11.95 -6.97
CA GLN A 210 -5.69 -11.23 -6.28
C GLN A 210 -6.17 -9.98 -5.54
N ASP A 211 -7.12 -9.23 -6.12
CA ASP A 211 -7.69 -8.01 -5.57
C ASP A 211 -8.24 -8.18 -4.13
N ALA A 212 -8.80 -9.34 -3.80
CA ALA A 212 -9.36 -9.64 -2.49
C ALA A 212 -8.28 -9.87 -1.41
N TYR A 213 -7.04 -10.14 -1.82
CA TYR A 213 -5.89 -10.37 -0.95
C TYR A 213 -4.92 -9.18 -0.93
N CYS A 214 -5.28 -8.08 -1.60
CA CYS A 214 -4.55 -6.82 -1.57
C CYS A 214 -5.02 -5.94 -0.41
N PHE A 215 -4.10 -5.14 0.13
CA PHE A 215 -4.44 -4.05 1.06
C PHE A 215 -4.35 -2.71 0.34
N TYR A 216 -5.43 -1.94 0.37
CA TYR A 216 -5.55 -0.66 -0.31
C TYR A 216 -5.42 0.49 0.68
N GLN A 217 -4.83 1.58 0.20
CA GLN A 217 -4.60 2.82 0.96
C GLN A 217 -3.95 2.58 2.34
N PRO A 218 -2.93 1.71 2.45
CA PRO A 218 -2.26 1.46 3.72
C PRO A 218 -1.66 2.77 4.24
N GLN A 219 -1.83 3.06 5.52
CA GLN A 219 -1.21 4.20 6.18
C GLN A 219 -0.63 3.76 7.51
N LEU A 220 0.52 4.33 7.81
CA LEU A 220 1.26 4.13 9.05
C LEU A 220 1.54 5.52 9.62
N ARG A 221 0.97 5.83 10.78
CA ARG A 221 1.12 7.12 11.47
C ARG A 221 1.69 6.89 12.88
N PHE A 222 2.51 7.81 13.35
CA PHE A 222 3.17 7.79 14.66
C PHE A 222 2.89 9.09 15.42
#